data_AF-A0A355C7Z9-F1
#
_entry.id   AF-A0A355C7Z9-F1
#
_cell.length_a   1.000
_cell.length_b   1.000
_cell.length_c   1.000
_cell.angle_alpha   90.00
_cell.angle_beta   90.00
_cell.angle_gamma   90.00
#
_symmetry.space_group_name_H-M   'P 1'
#
loop_
_entity.id
_entity.type
_entity.pdbx_description
1 polymer ?
#
loop_
_entity_poly.entity_id
_entity_poly.type
_entity_poly.pdbx_seq_one_letter_code
_entity_poly.pdbx_strand_id
1 'polypeptide(L)'
;DKGKSIIGWDEILEGELAPNATVMSWRGMEGGIQAAQMGHDVIMTPTTYCYFDYYQTQNTDEEPLAIGGYVPIEKVYSFEPAPDILTEGQKARILGLQANLWTEYIETPDYVEYMIMPRIAALSEVQWVKPEKKNYEAFLTRLPGLLNLYGKLGYNYATHVFDVQAKMIPNFETNSLDVELSTIDNAPVYYTLDGTVPTVSSTKYDGKFSIRENTEIKAMAIREGGNTSKVLSEKINASKASYKPVTLLTTPDPNYRYTGEGMLVDGLFGNSTNYKTGKWMGFKGENIVAIIDMLEPTEISTAQIRNCVVTGDWIFDASEIVLESSDNDSVFTVVNSQKLLDANTTHWSDITTHTLSFDPVTARYFRLTVKPTVMPAWHPGKGSKGYVFIDEISLN
;
A
#
# COMPACT_ATOMS: atom_id res chain seq x y z
N ASP A 1 24.70 31.11 28.63
CA ASP A 1 24.38 31.76 29.91
C ASP A 1 23.86 30.84 31.01
N LYS A 2 22.97 29.86 30.72
CA LYS A 2 22.44 28.93 31.75
C LYS A 2 22.92 27.47 31.63
N GLY A 3 23.91 27.19 30.78
CA GLY A 3 24.40 25.80 30.56
C GLY A 3 23.34 24.87 29.98
N LYS A 4 22.45 25.39 29.13
CA LYS A 4 21.39 24.64 28.44
C LYS A 4 21.59 24.74 26.93
N SER A 5 21.31 23.64 26.24
CA SER A 5 21.23 23.58 24.78
C SER A 5 19.76 23.49 24.37
N ILE A 6 19.43 24.00 23.19
CA ILE A 6 18.06 23.97 22.65
C ILE A 6 17.90 22.83 21.66
N ILE A 7 16.70 22.26 21.62
CA ILE A 7 16.24 21.40 20.54
C ILE A 7 15.02 22.09 19.94
N GLY A 8 14.93 22.16 18.61
CA GLY A 8 13.75 22.66 17.93
C GLY A 8 13.44 21.86 16.67
N TRP A 9 12.17 21.86 16.28
CA TRP A 9 11.70 21.22 15.05
C TRP A 9 12.39 21.81 13.82
N ASP A 10 12.49 21.04 12.73
CA ASP A 10 13.23 21.43 11.53
C ASP A 10 12.81 22.76 10.87
N GLU A 11 11.65 23.31 11.19
CA GLU A 11 11.25 24.68 10.83
C GLU A 11 12.25 25.75 11.28
N ILE A 12 13.03 25.51 12.33
CA ILE A 12 14.07 26.46 12.76
C ILE A 12 15.18 26.66 11.70
N LEU A 13 15.22 25.84 10.65
CA LEU A 13 16.05 26.02 9.47
C LEU A 13 15.57 27.15 8.54
N GLU A 14 14.32 27.59 8.65
CA GLU A 14 13.73 28.64 7.79
C GLU A 14 14.25 30.06 8.14
N GLY A 15 15.10 30.19 9.17
CA GLY A 15 15.78 31.42 9.57
C GLY A 15 17.26 31.22 9.91
N GLU A 16 17.87 32.20 10.59
CA GLU A 16 19.23 32.04 11.11
C GLU A 16 19.24 31.04 12.27
N LEU A 17 19.77 29.85 12.01
CA LEU A 17 19.86 28.80 13.02
C LEU A 17 20.89 29.18 14.08
N ALA A 18 20.50 29.11 15.36
CA ALA A 18 21.43 29.38 16.45
C ALA A 18 22.61 28.39 16.39
N PRO A 19 23.88 28.82 16.52
CA PRO A 19 25.07 27.97 16.29
C PRO A 19 25.13 26.67 17.09
N ASN A 20 24.45 26.62 18.24
CA ASN A 20 24.42 25.46 19.14
C ASN A 20 23.05 24.77 19.20
N ALA A 21 22.17 25.03 18.22
CA ALA A 21 20.87 24.37 18.15
C ALA A 21 21.01 22.91 17.67
N THR A 22 20.29 22.02 18.33
CA THR A 22 20.02 20.67 17.85
C THR A 22 18.70 20.68 17.08
N VAL A 23 18.66 20.07 15.89
CA VAL A 23 17.48 20.03 15.03
C VAL A 23 16.74 18.70 15.20
N MET A 24 15.42 18.74 15.37
CA MET A 24 14.55 17.57 15.40
C MET A 24 13.78 17.48 14.07
N SER A 25 14.16 16.53 13.22
CA SER A 25 13.59 16.39 11.87
C SER A 25 12.29 15.62 11.90
N TRP A 26 11.18 16.23 11.47
CA TRP A 26 9.86 15.60 11.49
C TRP A 26 9.17 15.59 10.13
N ARG A 27 9.37 16.60 9.28
CA ARG A 27 8.75 16.71 7.94
C ARG A 27 9.44 15.82 6.89
N GLY A 28 9.88 14.63 7.30
CA GLY A 28 10.76 13.77 6.53
C GLY A 28 12.20 13.78 7.06
N MET A 29 13.13 13.32 6.22
CA MET A 29 14.55 13.19 6.56
C MET A 29 15.36 14.41 6.11
N GLU A 30 14.81 15.20 5.20
CA GLU A 30 15.49 16.26 4.46
C GLU A 30 16.01 17.36 5.39
N GLY A 31 15.19 17.80 6.35
CA GLY A 31 15.60 18.81 7.34
C GLY A 31 16.77 18.33 8.20
N GLY A 32 16.73 17.09 8.68
CA GLY A 32 17.81 16.47 9.45
C GLY A 32 19.09 16.29 8.63
N ILE A 33 18.98 15.85 7.37
CA ILE A 33 20.12 15.74 6.45
C ILE A 33 20.78 17.11 6.25
N GLN A 34 19.98 18.15 5.98
CA GLN A 34 20.46 19.51 5.80
C GLN A 34 21.15 20.04 7.06
N ALA A 35 20.54 19.86 8.23
CA ALA A 35 21.09 20.29 9.52
C ALA A 35 22.46 19.61 9.81
N ALA A 36 22.56 18.30 9.57
CA ALA A 36 23.80 17.56 9.74
C ALA A 36 24.90 18.04 8.77
N GLN A 37 24.53 18.35 7.51
CA GLN A 37 25.45 18.92 6.52
C GLN A 37 25.96 20.31 6.91
N MET A 38 25.14 21.09 7.61
CA MET A 38 25.50 22.38 8.20
C MET A 38 26.30 22.25 9.52
N GLY A 39 26.49 21.02 10.01
CA GLY A 39 27.28 20.73 11.22
C GLY A 39 26.51 20.83 12.54
N HIS A 40 25.17 20.94 12.48
CA HIS A 40 24.31 20.90 13.66
C HIS A 40 24.04 19.46 14.08
N ASP A 41 23.85 19.26 15.38
CA ASP A 41 23.41 17.98 15.92
C ASP A 41 21.93 17.75 15.59
N VAL A 42 21.54 16.49 15.40
CA VAL A 42 20.22 16.12 14.89
C VAL A 42 19.60 14.97 15.69
N ILE A 43 18.30 15.06 15.92
CA ILE A 43 17.45 13.95 16.37
C ILE A 43 16.45 13.64 15.26
N MET A 44 16.45 12.42 14.75
CA MET A 44 15.53 12.03 13.67
C MET A 44 14.19 11.56 14.24
N THR A 45 13.11 12.21 13.82
CA THR A 45 11.72 11.86 14.17
C THR A 45 10.76 11.92 12.97
N PRO A 46 11.16 11.46 11.77
CA PRO A 46 10.39 11.71 10.56
C PRO A 46 8.99 11.06 10.61
N THR A 47 7.95 11.78 10.16
CA THR A 47 6.56 11.29 10.05
C THR A 47 6.44 9.98 9.27
N THR A 48 7.36 9.74 8.34
CA THR A 48 7.40 8.53 7.53
C THR A 48 7.67 7.26 8.34
N TYR A 49 8.34 7.36 9.50
CA TYR A 49 8.78 6.21 10.30
C TYR A 49 8.41 6.29 11.79
N CYS A 50 8.31 7.49 12.34
CA CYS A 50 8.38 7.73 13.79
C CYS A 50 7.13 8.42 14.36
N TYR A 51 6.04 8.54 13.60
CA TYR A 51 4.78 9.11 14.09
C TYR A 51 3.81 7.98 14.44
N PHE A 52 3.71 7.68 15.74
CA PHE A 52 2.94 6.55 16.26
C PHE A 52 1.47 6.89 16.52
N ASP A 53 1.08 8.15 16.31
CA ASP A 53 -0.31 8.58 16.20
C ASP A 53 -0.96 8.18 14.87
N TYR A 54 -0.17 7.67 13.91
CA TYR A 54 -0.67 7.16 12.63
C TYR A 54 -1.12 5.70 12.71
N TYR A 55 -2.04 5.31 11.83
CA TYR A 55 -2.50 3.92 11.71
C TYR A 55 -1.33 2.95 11.46
N GLN A 56 -1.47 1.73 11.99
CA GLN A 56 -0.47 0.66 11.89
C GLN A 56 -0.92 -0.52 11.03
N THR A 57 -2.14 -0.45 10.46
CA THR A 57 -2.69 -1.38 9.47
C THR A 57 -3.37 -0.59 8.35
N GLN A 58 -3.49 -1.20 7.17
CA GLN A 58 -4.26 -0.65 6.04
C GLN A 58 -5.77 -0.83 6.23
N ASN A 59 -6.20 -1.80 7.04
CA ASN A 59 -7.61 -1.99 7.36
C ASN A 59 -8.04 -1.04 8.49
N THR A 60 -8.15 0.25 8.16
CA THR A 60 -8.45 1.30 9.15
C THR A 60 -9.89 1.28 9.62
N ASP A 61 -10.81 0.65 8.88
CA ASP A 61 -12.23 0.58 9.23
C ASP A 61 -12.50 -0.23 10.50
N GLU A 62 -11.57 -1.13 10.85
CA GLU A 62 -11.59 -1.92 12.09
C GLU A 62 -10.68 -1.35 13.19
N GLU A 63 -10.07 -0.19 12.97
CA GLU A 63 -9.18 0.44 13.94
C GLU A 63 -9.90 1.53 14.74
N PRO A 64 -9.45 1.79 15.99
CA PRO A 64 -9.81 3.02 16.68
C PRO A 64 -9.44 4.25 15.85
N LEU A 65 -10.23 5.32 15.94
CA LEU A 65 -9.99 6.55 15.16
C LEU A 65 -8.58 7.10 15.43
N ALA A 66 -7.80 7.28 14.38
CA ALA A 66 -6.50 7.94 14.39
C ALA A 66 -6.44 9.04 13.33
N ILE A 67 -5.43 9.91 13.40
CA ILE A 67 -5.31 11.09 12.52
C ILE A 67 -5.16 10.74 11.03
N GLY A 68 -4.74 9.51 10.71
CA GLY A 68 -4.45 9.05 9.35
C GLY A 68 -3.11 8.34 9.27
N GLY A 69 -2.46 8.42 8.10
CA GLY A 69 -1.13 7.85 7.86
C GLY A 69 -1.09 6.32 7.86
N TYR A 70 0.10 5.76 7.59
CA TYR A 70 0.36 4.33 7.67
C TYR A 70 1.83 4.08 8.02
N VAL A 71 2.05 3.65 9.26
CA VAL A 71 3.37 3.35 9.84
C VAL A 71 3.28 1.98 10.54
N PRO A 72 3.29 0.87 9.78
CA PRO A 72 3.33 -0.48 10.33
C PRO A 72 4.70 -0.76 10.95
N ILE A 73 4.79 -1.80 11.79
CA ILE A 73 6.04 -2.16 12.48
C ILE A 73 7.21 -2.45 11.52
N GLU A 74 6.95 -3.02 10.34
CA GLU A 74 7.95 -3.24 9.30
C GLU A 74 8.60 -1.94 8.84
N LYS A 75 7.76 -0.90 8.62
CA LYS A 75 8.22 0.42 8.21
C LYS A 75 9.07 1.05 9.30
N VAL A 76 8.66 0.96 10.57
CA VAL A 76 9.47 1.42 11.70
C VAL A 76 10.83 0.72 11.71
N TYR A 77 10.85 -0.60 11.55
CA TYR A 77 12.07 -1.40 11.57
C TYR A 77 13.02 -1.08 10.41
N SER A 78 12.48 -0.76 9.23
CA SER A 78 13.28 -0.45 8.03
C SER A 78 14.00 0.90 8.11
N PHE A 79 13.68 1.73 9.10
CA PHE A 79 14.25 3.05 9.25
C PHE A 79 15.78 3.03 9.38
N GLU A 80 16.47 3.76 8.49
CA GLU A 80 17.90 4.08 8.56
C GLU A 80 18.08 5.56 8.92
N PRO A 81 18.41 5.89 10.20
CA PRO A 81 18.49 7.27 10.66
C PRO A 81 19.70 8.05 10.12
N ALA A 82 20.75 7.36 9.63
CA ALA A 82 21.99 7.98 9.14
C ALA A 82 22.27 7.57 7.68
N PRO A 83 21.49 8.08 6.71
CA PRO A 83 21.55 7.63 5.31
C PRO A 83 22.89 7.93 4.64
N ASP A 84 23.23 7.14 3.61
CA ASP A 84 24.53 7.20 2.92
C ASP A 84 24.80 8.47 2.11
N ILE A 85 23.80 9.34 1.96
CA ILE A 85 24.00 10.70 1.44
C ILE A 85 24.85 11.57 2.39
N LEU A 86 24.94 11.19 3.68
CA LEU A 86 25.78 11.85 4.67
C LEU A 86 27.18 11.22 4.70
N THR A 87 28.21 12.07 4.80
CA THR A 87 29.58 11.62 5.10
C THR A 87 29.69 11.12 6.55
N GLU A 88 30.71 10.33 6.89
CA GLU A 88 30.91 9.83 8.26
C GLU A 88 30.94 10.94 9.33
N GLY A 89 31.55 12.10 9.02
CA GLY A 89 31.56 13.25 9.92
C GLY A 89 30.18 13.88 10.12
N GLN A 90 29.31 13.82 9.11
CA GLN A 90 27.92 14.27 9.20
C GLN A 90 27.02 13.23 9.85
N LYS A 91 27.25 11.93 9.60
CA LYS A 91 26.56 10.84 10.32
C LYS A 91 26.79 10.94 11.82
N ALA A 92 27.98 11.34 12.26
CA ALA A 92 28.30 11.59 13.67
C ALA A 92 27.49 12.73 14.31
N ARG A 93 26.80 13.56 13.53
CA ARG A 93 25.88 14.60 14.02
C ARG A 93 24.49 14.07 14.30
N ILE A 94 24.15 12.88 13.81
CA ILE A 94 22.88 12.22 14.13
C ILE A 94 23.02 11.63 15.54
N LEU A 95 22.52 12.34 16.55
CA LEU A 95 22.64 11.93 17.96
C LEU A 95 21.72 10.75 18.31
N GLY A 96 20.65 10.58 17.55
CA GLY A 96 19.70 9.50 17.76
C GLY A 96 18.39 9.74 17.04
N LEU A 97 17.39 8.97 17.45
CA LEU A 97 16.04 9.02 16.90
C LEU A 97 14.99 8.86 18.02
N GLN A 98 13.78 9.32 17.75
CA GLN A 98 12.66 9.27 18.68
C GLN A 98 11.35 9.05 17.91
N ALA A 99 10.41 8.29 18.50
CA ALA A 99 9.04 8.27 18.04
C ALA A 99 8.20 9.29 18.82
N ASN A 100 7.31 9.96 18.09
CA ASN A 100 6.36 10.91 18.63
C ASN A 100 4.98 10.24 18.73
N LEU A 101 4.23 10.59 19.75
CA LEU A 101 2.82 10.25 19.88
C LEU A 101 2.04 11.52 20.17
N TRP A 102 1.34 12.02 19.16
CA TRP A 102 0.37 13.09 19.33
C TRP A 102 -0.98 12.50 19.74
N THR A 103 -1.76 13.24 20.53
CA THR A 103 -2.94 12.69 21.22
C THR A 103 -4.25 13.36 20.84
N GLU A 104 -4.36 13.93 19.62
CA GLU A 104 -5.58 14.58 19.13
C GLU A 104 -6.79 13.63 19.14
N TYR A 105 -6.56 12.35 18.82
CA TYR A 105 -7.59 11.30 18.76
C TYR A 105 -7.38 10.20 19.81
N ILE A 106 -6.37 10.33 20.69
CA ILE A 106 -5.97 9.29 21.63
C ILE A 106 -6.40 9.71 23.04
N GLU A 107 -7.63 9.34 23.40
CA GLU A 107 -8.30 9.85 24.59
C GLU A 107 -7.97 9.10 25.89
N THR A 108 -7.34 7.92 25.82
CA THR A 108 -7.09 7.06 26.99
C THR A 108 -5.66 6.52 27.05
N PRO A 109 -5.13 6.21 28.26
CA PRO A 109 -3.85 5.54 28.41
C PRO A 109 -3.78 4.18 27.69
N ASP A 110 -4.86 3.39 27.72
CA ASP A 110 -4.89 2.10 27.01
C ASP A 110 -4.74 2.28 25.50
N TYR A 111 -5.27 3.37 24.95
CA TYR A 111 -5.10 3.69 23.52
C TYR A 111 -3.68 4.20 23.21
N VAL A 112 -3.05 4.94 24.13
CA VAL A 112 -1.61 5.28 24.05
C VAL A 112 -0.76 3.99 23.96
N GLU A 113 -1.03 3.01 24.82
CA GLU A 113 -0.32 1.73 24.80
C GLU A 113 -0.53 0.97 23.48
N TYR A 114 -1.77 0.89 22.99
CA TYR A 114 -2.13 0.27 21.71
C TYR A 114 -1.40 0.92 20.51
N MET A 115 -1.27 2.25 20.51
CA MET A 115 -0.63 2.97 19.42
C MET A 115 0.90 2.84 19.47
N ILE A 116 1.49 2.74 20.65
CA ILE A 116 2.95 2.62 20.81
C ILE A 116 3.43 1.19 20.63
N MET A 117 2.72 0.20 21.18
CA MET A 117 3.17 -1.19 21.25
C MET A 117 2.47 -2.04 20.19
N PRO A 118 3.20 -2.87 19.40
CA PRO A 118 4.62 -3.22 19.54
C PRO A 118 5.62 -2.38 18.74
N ARG A 119 5.20 -1.32 18.05
CA ARG A 119 6.10 -0.50 17.19
C ARG A 119 7.33 0.03 17.93
N ILE A 120 7.19 0.34 19.21
CA ILE A 120 8.32 0.76 20.05
C ILE A 120 9.42 -0.29 20.19
N ALA A 121 9.10 -1.59 20.08
CA ALA A 121 10.09 -2.66 20.09
C ALA A 121 10.96 -2.61 18.83
N ALA A 122 10.37 -2.36 17.67
CA ALA A 122 11.10 -2.17 16.42
C ALA A 122 11.98 -0.93 16.49
N LEU A 123 11.43 0.20 16.95
CA LEU A 123 12.20 1.44 17.11
C LEU A 123 13.38 1.28 18.07
N SER A 124 13.18 0.55 19.17
CA SER A 124 14.23 0.26 20.15
C SER A 124 15.38 -0.54 19.53
N GLU A 125 15.08 -1.44 18.60
CA GLU A 125 16.11 -2.16 17.85
C GLU A 125 16.85 -1.24 16.87
N VAL A 126 16.15 -0.32 16.18
CA VAL A 126 16.79 0.71 15.33
C VAL A 126 17.69 1.64 16.16
N GLN A 127 17.29 1.99 17.38
CA GLN A 127 18.09 2.82 18.29
C GLN A 127 19.36 2.13 18.79
N TRP A 128 19.32 0.82 19.00
CA TRP A 128 20.34 0.11 19.78
C TRP A 128 21.25 -0.80 18.96
N VAL A 129 20.71 -1.45 17.93
CA VAL A 129 21.42 -2.45 17.13
C VAL A 129 22.12 -1.78 15.95
N LYS A 130 23.38 -2.19 15.71
CA LYS A 130 24.14 -1.69 14.56
C LYS A 130 23.45 -2.06 13.23
N PRO A 131 23.44 -1.18 12.21
CA PRO A 131 22.73 -1.41 10.96
C PRO A 131 23.05 -2.76 10.30
N GLU A 132 24.31 -3.16 10.29
CA GLU A 132 24.77 -4.42 9.68
C GLU A 132 24.26 -5.70 10.39
N LYS A 133 23.66 -5.55 11.57
CA LYS A 133 23.06 -6.65 12.36
C LYS A 133 21.54 -6.65 12.34
N LYS A 134 20.90 -5.62 11.77
CA LYS A 134 19.45 -5.57 11.66
C LYS A 134 18.98 -6.67 10.70
N ASN A 135 17.97 -7.42 11.14
CA ASN A 135 17.34 -8.47 10.35
C ASN A 135 15.87 -8.58 10.80
N TYR A 136 14.96 -8.19 9.92
CA TYR A 136 13.54 -8.08 10.26
C TYR A 136 12.90 -9.44 10.56
N GLU A 137 13.22 -10.48 9.78
CA GLU A 137 12.75 -11.84 10.04
C GLU A 137 13.20 -12.34 11.42
N ALA A 138 14.47 -12.12 11.75
CA ALA A 138 15.00 -12.48 13.07
C ALA A 138 14.32 -11.66 14.18
N PHE A 139 14.00 -10.39 13.96
CA PHE A 139 13.23 -9.56 14.89
C PHE A 139 11.83 -10.14 15.13
N LEU A 140 11.10 -10.51 14.08
CA LEU A 140 9.76 -11.10 14.19
C LEU A 140 9.77 -12.41 14.97
N THR A 141 10.80 -13.25 14.85
CA THR A 141 10.89 -14.48 15.66
C THR A 141 11.07 -14.22 17.16
N ARG A 142 11.62 -13.07 17.57
CA ARG A 142 11.82 -12.70 18.98
C ARG A 142 10.63 -11.94 19.56
N LEU A 143 9.87 -11.24 18.72
CA LEU A 143 8.78 -10.36 19.11
C LEU A 143 7.69 -11.06 19.97
N PRO A 144 7.22 -12.28 19.65
CA PRO A 144 6.24 -12.99 20.49
C PRO A 144 6.67 -13.16 21.95
N GLY A 145 7.98 -13.35 22.21
CA GLY A 145 8.51 -13.46 23.57
C GLY A 145 8.34 -12.16 24.37
N LEU A 146 8.53 -11.01 23.72
CA LEU A 146 8.32 -9.69 24.32
C LEU A 146 6.82 -9.40 24.52
N LEU A 147 5.97 -9.76 23.55
CA LEU A 147 4.51 -9.58 23.64
C LEU A 147 3.91 -10.43 24.77
N ASN A 148 4.44 -11.63 25.01
CA ASN A 148 4.07 -12.43 26.18
C ASN A 148 4.43 -11.73 27.51
N LEU A 149 5.55 -11.00 27.55
CA LEU A 149 5.89 -10.18 28.72
C LEU A 149 4.91 -9.01 28.88
N TYR A 150 4.56 -8.32 27.80
CA TYR A 150 3.54 -7.25 27.83
C TYR A 150 2.22 -7.77 28.40
N GLY A 151 1.74 -8.92 27.92
CA GLY A 151 0.53 -9.56 28.43
C GLY A 151 0.60 -9.91 29.92
N LYS A 152 1.76 -10.38 30.41
CA LYS A 152 1.96 -10.67 31.85
C LYS A 152 2.01 -9.41 32.72
N LEU A 153 2.49 -8.30 32.17
CA LEU A 153 2.54 -7.00 32.84
C LEU A 153 1.21 -6.24 32.75
N GLY A 154 0.26 -6.72 31.94
CA GLY A 154 -1.04 -6.11 31.75
C GLY A 154 -1.02 -4.90 30.82
N TYR A 155 -0.01 -4.76 29.96
CA TYR A 155 0.01 -3.71 28.94
C TYR A 155 -0.92 -4.07 27.79
N ASN A 156 -1.65 -3.07 27.30
CA ASN A 156 -2.37 -3.16 26.04
C ASN A 156 -1.41 -3.01 24.86
N TYR A 157 -1.68 -3.68 23.75
CA TYR A 157 -0.87 -3.59 22.55
C TYR A 157 -1.65 -4.04 21.32
N ALA A 158 -1.25 -3.53 20.16
CA ALA A 158 -1.81 -3.94 18.89
C ALA A 158 -1.36 -5.35 18.50
N THR A 159 -2.28 -6.13 17.94
CA THR A 159 -2.09 -7.56 17.66
C THR A 159 -1.94 -7.89 16.18
N HIS A 160 -1.88 -6.89 15.29
CA HIS A 160 -1.80 -7.09 13.83
C HIS A 160 -0.63 -7.98 13.39
N VAL A 161 0.46 -7.97 14.15
CA VAL A 161 1.62 -8.83 13.89
C VAL A 161 1.29 -10.32 13.96
N PHE A 162 0.22 -10.71 14.66
CA PHE A 162 -0.26 -12.09 14.75
C PHE A 162 -1.29 -12.47 13.68
N ASP A 163 -1.70 -11.52 12.84
CA ASP A 163 -2.62 -11.78 11.75
C ASP A 163 -1.97 -12.58 10.63
N VAL A 164 -2.81 -13.32 9.88
CA VAL A 164 -2.34 -14.06 8.70
C VAL A 164 -1.91 -13.08 7.63
N GLN A 165 -0.64 -13.15 7.26
CA GLN A 165 -0.09 -12.41 6.12
C GLN A 165 -0.27 -13.25 4.85
N ALA A 166 -0.84 -12.66 3.81
CA ALA A 166 -0.96 -13.27 2.49
C ALA A 166 -0.07 -12.57 1.48
N LYS A 167 0.73 -13.36 0.76
CA LYS A 167 1.37 -12.93 -0.49
C LYS A 167 0.59 -13.52 -1.64
N MET A 168 0.15 -12.66 -2.55
CA MET A 168 -0.61 -13.02 -3.74
C MET A 168 0.22 -12.61 -4.95
N ILE A 169 0.71 -13.60 -5.68
CA ILE A 169 1.74 -13.41 -6.70
C ILE A 169 1.18 -13.89 -8.03
N PRO A 170 0.91 -13.01 -9.01
CA PRO A 170 0.46 -13.45 -10.32
C PRO A 170 1.57 -14.25 -11.00
N ASN A 171 1.21 -15.43 -11.50
CA ASN A 171 2.10 -16.37 -12.17
C ASN A 171 1.67 -16.51 -13.64
N PHE A 172 2.32 -15.74 -14.49
CA PHE A 172 2.03 -15.65 -15.93
C PHE A 172 2.44 -16.91 -16.72
N GLU A 173 3.34 -17.75 -16.18
CA GLU A 173 3.71 -19.02 -16.80
C GLU A 173 2.60 -20.07 -16.63
N THR A 174 1.94 -20.07 -15.48
CA THR A 174 0.91 -21.07 -15.12
C THR A 174 -0.52 -20.52 -15.18
N ASN A 175 -0.67 -19.26 -15.61
CA ASN A 175 -1.93 -18.52 -15.67
C ASN A 175 -2.73 -18.63 -14.35
N SER A 176 -2.10 -18.31 -13.22
CA SER A 176 -2.73 -18.41 -11.90
C SER A 176 -2.21 -17.38 -10.92
N LEU A 177 -2.93 -17.19 -9.81
CA LEU A 177 -2.47 -16.43 -8.66
C LEU A 177 -1.91 -17.40 -7.61
N ASP A 178 -0.61 -17.33 -7.38
CA ASP A 178 0.04 -18.09 -6.31
C ASP A 178 -0.23 -17.40 -4.95
N VAL A 179 -0.71 -18.17 -3.98
CA VAL A 179 -1.05 -17.70 -2.63
C VAL A 179 -0.14 -18.35 -1.61
N GLU A 180 0.56 -17.52 -0.85
CA GLU A 180 1.36 -17.95 0.29
C GLU A 180 0.84 -17.28 1.56
N LEU A 181 0.54 -18.10 2.58
CA LEU A 181 0.06 -17.65 3.88
C LEU A 181 1.15 -17.83 4.93
N SER A 182 1.26 -16.88 5.85
CA SER A 182 2.25 -16.95 6.93
C SER A 182 1.78 -16.21 8.19
N THR A 183 2.42 -16.52 9.32
CA THR A 183 2.28 -15.81 10.59
C THR A 183 3.66 -15.70 11.23
N ILE A 184 3.88 -14.67 12.07
CA ILE A 184 5.19 -14.43 12.69
C ILE A 184 5.64 -15.54 13.63
N ASP A 185 4.71 -16.33 14.14
CA ASP A 185 4.92 -17.39 15.11
C ASP A 185 4.71 -18.80 14.52
N ASN A 186 4.57 -18.90 13.19
CA ASN A 186 4.30 -20.16 12.48
C ASN A 186 3.06 -20.91 13.05
N ALA A 187 2.06 -20.15 13.52
CA ALA A 187 0.81 -20.72 13.99
C ALA A 187 0.08 -21.48 12.87
N PRO A 188 -0.65 -22.56 13.20
CA PRO A 188 -1.49 -23.25 12.22
C PRO A 188 -2.48 -22.30 11.56
N VAL A 189 -2.41 -22.18 10.23
CA VAL A 189 -3.36 -21.41 9.42
C VAL A 189 -4.36 -22.36 8.78
N TYR A 190 -5.63 -22.00 8.88
CA TYR A 190 -6.74 -22.70 8.23
C TYR A 190 -7.41 -21.74 7.26
N TYR A 191 -7.80 -22.24 6.09
CA TYR A 191 -8.40 -21.41 5.05
C TYR A 191 -9.57 -22.10 4.34
N THR A 192 -10.36 -21.26 3.68
CA THR A 192 -11.49 -21.62 2.83
C THR A 192 -11.39 -20.80 1.55
N LEU A 193 -12.01 -21.30 0.47
CA LEU A 193 -12.00 -20.66 -0.85
C LEU A 193 -13.41 -20.25 -1.31
N ASP A 194 -14.42 -20.52 -0.49
CA ASP A 194 -15.84 -20.27 -0.74
C ASP A 194 -16.40 -19.11 0.10
N GLY A 195 -15.53 -18.36 0.78
CA GLY A 195 -15.92 -17.26 1.66
C GLY A 195 -16.52 -17.66 3.00
N THR A 196 -16.56 -18.95 3.36
CA THR A 196 -16.97 -19.38 4.72
C THR A 196 -15.88 -19.06 5.76
N VAL A 197 -16.25 -18.81 7.02
CA VAL A 197 -15.25 -18.53 8.07
C VAL A 197 -14.43 -19.79 8.37
N PRO A 198 -13.09 -19.75 8.32
CA PRO A 198 -12.27 -20.91 8.59
C PRO A 198 -12.42 -21.43 10.02
N THR A 199 -12.30 -22.73 10.21
CA THR A 199 -12.25 -23.38 11.52
C THR A 199 -11.17 -24.46 11.51
N VAL A 200 -10.94 -25.14 12.63
CA VAL A 200 -10.01 -26.28 12.70
C VAL A 200 -10.40 -27.45 11.79
N SER A 201 -11.64 -27.50 11.29
CA SER A 201 -12.08 -28.50 10.30
C SER A 201 -11.95 -28.04 8.85
N SER A 202 -11.56 -26.79 8.61
CA SER A 202 -11.25 -26.26 7.28
C SER A 202 -9.89 -26.78 6.79
N THR A 203 -9.52 -26.45 5.55
CA THR A 203 -8.24 -26.88 4.99
C THR A 203 -7.09 -26.22 5.76
N LYS A 204 -6.18 -27.04 6.29
CA LYS A 204 -4.95 -26.55 6.92
C LYS A 204 -3.96 -26.16 5.82
N TYR A 205 -3.39 -24.97 5.93
CA TYR A 205 -2.32 -24.52 5.05
C TYR A 205 -1.04 -25.32 5.32
N ASP A 206 -0.53 -25.99 4.29
CA ASP A 206 0.69 -26.81 4.32
C ASP A 206 1.72 -26.41 3.24
N GLY A 207 1.38 -25.42 2.41
CA GLY A 207 2.25 -24.87 1.38
C GLY A 207 1.50 -23.99 0.39
N LYS A 208 2.25 -23.36 -0.51
CA LYS A 208 1.74 -22.52 -1.59
C LYS A 208 0.67 -23.27 -2.40
N PHE A 209 -0.44 -22.58 -2.71
CA PHE A 209 -1.48 -23.06 -3.61
C PHE A 209 -1.79 -21.99 -4.68
N SER A 210 -2.48 -22.38 -5.76
CA SER A 210 -2.76 -21.46 -6.87
C SER A 210 -4.24 -21.35 -7.17
N ILE A 211 -4.70 -20.13 -7.49
CA ILE A 211 -6.09 -19.80 -7.86
C ILE A 211 -6.17 -19.42 -9.34
N ARG A 212 -7.21 -19.88 -10.03
CA ARG A 212 -7.44 -19.58 -11.46
C ARG A 212 -8.79 -18.96 -11.75
N GLU A 213 -9.69 -18.97 -10.78
CA GLU A 213 -11.09 -18.60 -10.94
C GLU A 213 -11.54 -17.70 -9.79
N ASN A 214 -12.75 -17.16 -9.91
CA ASN A 214 -13.36 -16.35 -8.87
C ASN A 214 -13.38 -17.11 -7.54
N THR A 215 -12.79 -16.51 -6.51
CA THR A 215 -12.54 -17.16 -5.23
C THR A 215 -12.66 -16.13 -4.11
N GLU A 216 -13.29 -16.48 -2.98
CA GLU A 216 -13.20 -15.69 -1.75
C GLU A 216 -12.35 -16.46 -0.76
N ILE A 217 -11.09 -16.04 -0.65
CA ILE A 217 -10.15 -16.61 0.31
C ILE A 217 -10.49 -16.06 1.68
N LYS A 218 -10.76 -16.93 2.64
CA LYS A 218 -10.66 -16.58 4.04
C LYS A 218 -9.60 -17.41 4.73
N ALA A 219 -8.78 -16.78 5.55
CA ALA A 219 -7.75 -17.47 6.32
C ALA A 219 -7.71 -16.98 7.76
N MET A 220 -7.44 -17.89 8.69
CA MET A 220 -7.35 -17.59 10.10
C MET A 220 -6.28 -18.46 10.75
N ALA A 221 -5.42 -17.84 11.55
CA ALA A 221 -4.49 -18.55 12.41
C ALA A 221 -5.25 -18.99 13.67
N ILE A 222 -5.15 -20.28 14.01
CA ILE A 222 -5.78 -20.84 15.21
C ILE A 222 -4.67 -21.41 16.10
N ARG A 223 -4.41 -20.74 17.22
CA ARG A 223 -3.35 -21.08 18.17
C ARG A 223 -3.84 -22.03 19.25
N GLU A 224 -2.90 -22.66 19.95
CA GLU A 224 -3.22 -23.44 21.13
C GLU A 224 -3.99 -22.60 22.17
N GLY A 225 -4.98 -23.22 22.83
CA GLY A 225 -5.89 -22.52 23.75
C GLY A 225 -7.06 -21.80 23.06
N GLY A 226 -7.15 -21.83 21.73
CA GLY A 226 -8.29 -21.29 20.98
C GLY A 226 -8.18 -19.82 20.58
N ASN A 227 -7.04 -19.17 20.83
CA ASN A 227 -6.79 -17.80 20.38
C ASN A 227 -6.68 -17.75 18.85
N THR A 228 -7.43 -16.85 18.22
CA THR A 228 -7.45 -16.69 16.77
C THR A 228 -6.84 -15.35 16.34
N SER A 229 -6.30 -15.29 15.12
CA SER A 229 -6.07 -14.01 14.46
C SER A 229 -7.39 -13.36 14.04
N LYS A 230 -7.33 -12.12 13.52
CA LYS A 230 -8.39 -11.64 12.62
C LYS A 230 -8.51 -12.58 11.41
N VAL A 231 -9.71 -12.63 10.82
CA VAL A 231 -9.95 -13.36 9.59
C VAL A 231 -9.43 -12.51 8.44
N LEU A 232 -8.38 -12.97 7.77
CA LEU A 232 -8.01 -12.45 6.45
C LEU A 232 -9.16 -12.77 5.49
N SER A 233 -9.59 -11.78 4.69
CA SER A 233 -10.63 -11.97 3.69
C SER A 233 -10.24 -11.25 2.41
N GLU A 234 -10.05 -12.00 1.32
CA GLU A 234 -9.64 -11.46 0.02
C GLU A 234 -10.48 -12.07 -1.09
N LYS A 235 -11.00 -11.20 -1.97
CA LYS A 235 -11.79 -11.60 -3.13
C LYS A 235 -10.95 -11.53 -4.39
N ILE A 236 -10.87 -12.67 -5.07
CA ILE A 236 -10.24 -12.83 -6.37
C ILE A 236 -11.33 -12.79 -7.42
N ASN A 237 -11.21 -11.85 -8.37
CA ASN A 237 -12.16 -11.64 -9.46
C ASN A 237 -11.44 -11.95 -10.78
N ALA A 238 -11.29 -13.24 -11.07
CA ALA A 238 -10.64 -13.71 -12.29
C ALA A 238 -11.53 -13.49 -13.52
N SER A 239 -10.92 -13.00 -14.60
CA SER A 239 -11.48 -12.90 -15.94
C SER A 239 -10.62 -13.71 -16.93
N LYS A 240 -10.99 -13.73 -18.22
CA LYS A 240 -10.14 -14.38 -19.24
C LYS A 240 -8.78 -13.68 -19.39
N ALA A 241 -8.70 -12.40 -19.06
CA ALA A 241 -7.46 -11.63 -19.07
C ALA A 241 -6.57 -11.91 -17.85
N SER A 242 -7.12 -12.44 -16.76
CA SER A 242 -6.35 -12.61 -15.54
C SER A 242 -5.18 -13.58 -15.76
N TYR A 243 -4.05 -13.19 -15.17
CA TYR A 243 -2.76 -13.88 -15.23
C TYR A 243 -2.19 -14.03 -16.63
N LYS A 244 -2.61 -13.17 -17.58
CA LYS A 244 -2.03 -13.09 -18.93
C LYS A 244 -0.92 -12.03 -18.99
N PRO A 245 0.03 -12.15 -19.93
CA PRO A 245 1.01 -11.10 -20.14
C PRO A 245 0.34 -9.77 -20.51
N VAL A 246 0.84 -8.70 -19.89
CA VAL A 246 0.41 -7.33 -20.15
C VAL A 246 1.62 -6.47 -20.49
N THR A 247 1.51 -5.71 -21.58
CA THR A 247 2.49 -4.69 -21.97
C THR A 247 1.88 -3.32 -21.76
N LEU A 248 2.49 -2.52 -20.89
CA LEU A 248 2.06 -1.15 -20.65
C LEU A 248 2.89 -0.18 -21.52
N LEU A 249 2.23 0.55 -22.42
CA LEU A 249 2.87 1.53 -23.31
C LEU A 249 2.97 2.93 -22.70
N THR A 250 2.30 3.15 -21.58
CA THR A 250 2.31 4.40 -20.81
C THR A 250 3.17 4.22 -19.56
N THR A 251 3.94 5.23 -19.16
CA THR A 251 4.71 5.15 -17.90
C THR A 251 3.82 5.56 -16.72
N PRO A 252 3.58 4.69 -15.72
CA PRO A 252 2.84 5.06 -14.52
C PRO A 252 3.68 6.02 -13.66
N ASP A 253 3.02 6.77 -12.79
CA ASP A 253 3.73 7.60 -11.81
C ASP A 253 4.59 6.70 -10.91
N PRO A 254 5.89 7.00 -10.72
CA PRO A 254 6.78 6.15 -9.92
C PRO A 254 6.29 5.90 -8.50
N ASN A 255 5.53 6.83 -7.91
CA ASN A 255 5.00 6.68 -6.55
C ASN A 255 3.79 5.74 -6.47
N TYR A 256 3.18 5.44 -7.61
CA TYR A 256 1.95 4.67 -7.72
C TYR A 256 2.07 3.53 -8.74
N ARG A 257 3.29 3.01 -8.96
CA ARG A 257 3.57 1.86 -9.86
C ARG A 257 3.46 0.50 -9.17
N TYR A 258 3.77 0.43 -7.87
CA TYR A 258 3.69 -0.77 -7.04
C TYR A 258 4.35 -2.02 -7.66
N THR A 259 3.61 -3.13 -7.79
CA THR A 259 4.09 -4.42 -8.33
C THR A 259 4.25 -4.41 -9.85
N GLY A 260 3.95 -3.29 -10.51
CA GLY A 260 4.08 -3.11 -11.95
C GLY A 260 2.84 -3.54 -12.72
N GLU A 261 2.95 -3.57 -14.04
CA GLU A 261 1.86 -3.76 -14.98
C GLU A 261 1.04 -5.03 -14.74
N GLY A 262 1.67 -6.08 -14.20
CA GLY A 262 1.00 -7.34 -13.87
C GLY A 262 -0.17 -7.20 -12.89
N MET A 263 -0.22 -6.13 -12.10
CA MET A 263 -1.35 -5.86 -11.20
C MET A 263 -2.66 -5.56 -11.94
N LEU A 264 -2.59 -5.15 -13.22
CA LEU A 264 -3.78 -4.85 -14.02
C LEU A 264 -4.55 -6.11 -14.47
N VAL A 265 -4.01 -7.29 -14.16
CA VAL A 265 -4.53 -8.60 -14.57
C VAL A 265 -4.29 -9.64 -13.47
N ASP A 266 -4.20 -9.23 -12.20
CA ASP A 266 -3.94 -10.15 -11.07
C ASP A 266 -5.23 -10.61 -10.36
N GLY A 267 -6.39 -10.13 -10.80
CA GLY A 267 -7.70 -10.44 -10.24
C GLY A 267 -7.97 -9.78 -8.89
N LEU A 268 -7.08 -8.90 -8.41
CA LEU A 268 -7.20 -8.23 -7.12
C LEU A 268 -7.81 -6.85 -7.28
N PHE A 269 -8.94 -6.68 -6.62
CA PHE A 269 -9.71 -5.45 -6.71
C PHE A 269 -9.32 -4.48 -5.59
N GLY A 270 -9.16 -3.18 -5.92
CA GLY A 270 -9.19 -2.12 -4.94
C GLY A 270 -10.53 -2.13 -4.19
N ASN A 271 -10.46 -2.06 -2.87
CA ASN A 271 -11.61 -2.22 -1.96
C ASN A 271 -12.16 -0.89 -1.41
N SER A 272 -11.43 0.21 -1.62
CA SER A 272 -11.77 1.55 -1.16
C SER A 272 -11.11 2.60 -2.06
N THR A 273 -11.48 3.86 -1.85
CA THR A 273 -10.86 5.02 -2.50
C THR A 273 -9.48 5.37 -1.93
N ASN A 274 -8.95 4.57 -1.01
CA ASN A 274 -7.55 4.65 -0.59
C ASN A 274 -6.64 4.11 -1.71
N TYR A 275 -6.32 5.00 -2.65
CA TYR A 275 -5.45 4.72 -3.80
C TYR A 275 -3.98 4.42 -3.42
N LYS A 276 -3.64 4.47 -2.13
CA LYS A 276 -2.28 4.23 -1.62
C LYS A 276 -2.07 2.81 -1.10
N THR A 277 -3.08 1.94 -1.21
CA THR A 277 -3.05 0.54 -0.76
C THR A 277 -2.11 -0.35 -1.56
N GLY A 278 -1.68 0.08 -2.74
CA GLY A 278 -0.93 -0.75 -3.68
C GLY A 278 -1.80 -1.59 -4.61
N LYS A 279 -3.13 -1.47 -4.49
CA LYS A 279 -4.10 -2.09 -5.43
C LYS A 279 -4.50 -1.17 -6.58
N TRP A 280 -4.02 0.07 -6.61
CA TRP A 280 -4.36 1.05 -7.65
C TRP A 280 -3.10 1.57 -8.32
N MET A 281 -3.01 1.51 -9.66
CA MET A 281 -1.92 2.10 -10.42
C MET A 281 -2.29 3.50 -10.90
N GLY A 282 -1.44 4.50 -10.61
CA GLY A 282 -1.69 5.91 -10.91
C GLY A 282 -0.98 6.43 -12.16
N PHE A 283 -1.69 7.20 -12.98
CA PHE A 283 -1.18 7.83 -14.20
C PHE A 283 -1.48 9.31 -14.23
N LYS A 284 -0.50 10.14 -14.60
CA LYS A 284 -0.62 11.60 -14.58
C LYS A 284 -0.74 12.19 -15.98
N GLY A 285 -1.95 12.61 -16.36
CA GLY A 285 -2.18 13.47 -17.54
C GLY A 285 -1.95 12.84 -18.92
N GLU A 286 -1.60 11.56 -18.98
CA GLU A 286 -1.43 10.79 -20.21
C GLU A 286 -2.55 9.75 -20.37
N ASN A 287 -2.77 9.29 -21.61
CA ASN A 287 -3.68 8.17 -21.83
C ASN A 287 -3.00 6.90 -21.30
N ILE A 288 -3.73 6.08 -20.56
CA ILE A 288 -3.27 4.76 -20.17
C ILE A 288 -3.46 3.85 -21.37
N VAL A 289 -2.40 3.18 -21.84
CA VAL A 289 -2.46 2.25 -22.95
C VAL A 289 -1.83 0.93 -22.53
N ALA A 290 -2.65 -0.11 -22.40
CA ALA A 290 -2.24 -1.46 -22.02
C ALA A 290 -2.63 -2.45 -23.11
N ILE A 291 -1.74 -3.38 -23.43
CA ILE A 291 -1.97 -4.49 -24.36
C ILE A 291 -1.93 -5.79 -23.57
N ILE A 292 -2.98 -6.57 -23.65
CA ILE A 292 -3.08 -7.91 -23.03
C ILE A 292 -2.91 -8.94 -24.14
N ASP A 293 -1.93 -9.84 -23.99
CA ASP A 293 -1.75 -11.01 -24.85
C ASP A 293 -2.50 -12.19 -24.23
N MET A 294 -3.62 -12.60 -24.85
CA MET A 294 -4.42 -13.74 -24.40
C MET A 294 -3.72 -15.09 -24.60
N LEU A 295 -2.50 -15.11 -25.16
CA LEU A 295 -1.67 -16.26 -25.53
C LEU A 295 -2.21 -17.07 -26.72
N GLU A 296 -3.53 -17.16 -26.83
CA GLU A 296 -4.26 -17.80 -27.92
C GLU A 296 -5.49 -16.98 -28.32
N PRO A 297 -6.01 -17.16 -29.56
CA PRO A 297 -7.26 -16.52 -29.97
C PRO A 297 -8.38 -16.82 -28.98
N THR A 298 -8.90 -15.77 -28.35
CA THR A 298 -9.90 -15.88 -27.28
C THR A 298 -11.10 -15.02 -27.63
N GLU A 299 -12.30 -15.60 -27.56
CA GLU A 299 -13.55 -14.87 -27.72
C GLU A 299 -13.89 -14.12 -26.43
N ILE A 300 -14.21 -12.82 -26.54
CA ILE A 300 -14.74 -11.98 -25.46
C ILE A 300 -15.93 -11.17 -25.97
N SER A 301 -16.77 -10.71 -25.05
CA SER A 301 -17.97 -9.89 -25.32
C SER A 301 -18.10 -8.69 -24.38
N THR A 302 -17.28 -8.65 -23.33
CA THR A 302 -17.23 -7.54 -22.38
C THR A 302 -15.80 -7.19 -22.00
N ALA A 303 -15.57 -5.90 -21.76
CA ALA A 303 -14.39 -5.39 -21.09
C ALA A 303 -14.80 -4.50 -19.93
N GLN A 304 -14.18 -4.67 -18.77
CA GLN A 304 -14.44 -3.88 -17.57
C GLN A 304 -13.15 -3.26 -17.06
N ILE A 305 -13.27 -2.03 -16.58
CA ILE A 305 -12.24 -1.29 -15.88
C ILE A 305 -12.87 -0.56 -14.70
N ARG A 306 -12.10 -0.40 -13.62
CA ARG A 306 -12.52 0.40 -12.46
C ARG A 306 -11.54 1.50 -12.20
N ASN A 307 -12.08 2.64 -11.78
CA ASN A 307 -11.30 3.83 -11.49
C ASN A 307 -11.51 4.25 -10.03
N CYS A 308 -10.42 4.52 -9.32
CA CYS A 308 -10.49 5.16 -8.02
C CYS A 308 -10.61 6.67 -8.22
N VAL A 309 -11.70 7.27 -7.77
CA VAL A 309 -11.95 8.70 -7.89
C VAL A 309 -11.83 9.36 -6.52
N VAL A 310 -10.98 10.38 -6.44
CA VAL A 310 -10.84 11.27 -5.27
C VAL A 310 -10.55 12.66 -5.81
N THR A 311 -11.60 13.37 -6.22
CA THR A 311 -11.43 14.64 -6.93
C THR A 311 -10.78 15.72 -6.07
N GLY A 312 -10.87 15.64 -4.73
CA GLY A 312 -10.11 16.51 -3.81
C GLY A 312 -8.60 16.40 -3.99
N ASP A 313 -8.12 15.21 -4.36
CA ASP A 313 -6.71 14.88 -4.60
C ASP A 313 -6.36 14.91 -6.09
N TRP A 314 -7.21 15.54 -6.90
CA TRP A 314 -7.04 15.70 -8.35
C TRP A 314 -7.06 14.37 -9.11
N ILE A 315 -7.66 13.34 -8.52
CA ILE A 315 -7.88 12.02 -9.12
C ILE A 315 -9.30 11.98 -9.68
N PHE A 316 -9.41 11.83 -10.99
CA PHE A 316 -10.68 11.88 -11.71
C PHE A 316 -10.97 10.57 -12.41
N ASP A 317 -12.25 10.36 -12.73
CA ASP A 317 -12.65 9.30 -13.64
C ASP A 317 -12.07 9.53 -15.05
N ALA A 318 -12.08 8.48 -15.87
CA ALA A 318 -11.74 8.57 -17.28
C ALA A 318 -12.77 9.40 -18.03
N SER A 319 -12.35 10.04 -19.13
CA SER A 319 -13.24 10.76 -20.05
C SER A 319 -13.69 9.88 -21.23
N GLU A 320 -12.91 8.85 -21.55
CA GLU A 320 -13.23 7.87 -22.57
C GLU A 320 -12.42 6.59 -22.34
N ILE A 321 -13.05 5.45 -22.60
CA ILE A 321 -12.40 4.13 -22.62
C ILE A 321 -12.59 3.55 -24.01
N VAL A 322 -11.50 3.10 -24.64
CA VAL A 322 -11.51 2.48 -25.97
C VAL A 322 -10.92 1.09 -25.86
N LEU A 323 -11.65 0.09 -26.36
CA LEU A 323 -11.17 -1.28 -26.52
C LEU A 323 -10.93 -1.56 -28.00
N GLU A 324 -9.75 -2.13 -28.29
CA GLU A 324 -9.36 -2.55 -29.62
C GLU A 324 -8.86 -4.00 -29.59
N SER A 325 -8.99 -4.71 -30.71
CA SER A 325 -8.53 -6.10 -30.86
C SER A 325 -7.53 -6.24 -32.00
N SER A 326 -6.65 -7.24 -31.89
CA SER A 326 -5.68 -7.60 -32.93
C SER A 326 -5.34 -9.09 -32.88
N ASP A 327 -5.06 -9.68 -34.04
CA ASP A 327 -4.53 -11.05 -34.13
C ASP A 327 -3.00 -11.09 -34.08
N ASN A 328 -2.32 -9.95 -34.30
CA ASN A 328 -0.89 -9.90 -34.59
C ASN A 328 -0.10 -8.80 -33.86
N ASP A 329 -0.74 -8.10 -32.91
CA ASP A 329 -0.13 -7.02 -32.11
C ASP A 329 0.45 -5.85 -32.93
N SER A 330 -0.04 -5.65 -34.16
CA SER A 330 0.45 -4.56 -35.04
C SER A 330 -0.68 -3.71 -35.62
N VAL A 331 -1.79 -4.35 -35.98
CA VAL A 331 -2.98 -3.67 -36.50
C VAL A 331 -4.13 -3.92 -35.54
N PHE A 332 -4.58 -2.85 -34.90
CA PHE A 332 -5.67 -2.88 -33.94
C PHE A 332 -6.94 -2.29 -34.56
N THR A 333 -8.06 -2.96 -34.32
CA THR A 333 -9.40 -2.51 -34.76
C THR A 333 -10.24 -2.19 -33.54
N VAL A 334 -10.91 -1.03 -33.54
CA VAL A 334 -11.83 -0.64 -32.46
C VAL A 334 -12.98 -1.64 -32.37
N VAL A 335 -13.11 -2.23 -31.18
CA VAL A 335 -14.22 -3.12 -30.81
C VAL A 335 -15.36 -2.28 -30.22
N ASN A 336 -15.04 -1.40 -29.26
CA ASN A 336 -16.00 -0.50 -28.64
C ASN A 336 -15.30 0.75 -28.07
N SER A 337 -16.03 1.84 -27.91
CA SER A 337 -15.60 3.04 -27.18
C SER A 337 -16.76 3.58 -26.35
N GLN A 338 -16.47 3.92 -25.09
CA GLN A 338 -17.40 4.55 -24.17
C GLN A 338 -16.87 5.91 -23.73
N LYS A 339 -17.60 6.97 -24.07
CA LYS A 339 -17.34 8.32 -23.52
C LYS A 339 -18.03 8.47 -22.18
N LEU A 340 -17.32 9.08 -21.24
CA LEU A 340 -17.73 9.25 -19.86
C LEU A 340 -17.83 10.74 -19.56
N LEU A 341 -18.92 11.12 -18.90
CA LEU A 341 -19.19 12.50 -18.50
C LEU A 341 -19.41 12.52 -17.00
N ASP A 342 -18.54 13.25 -16.30
CA ASP A 342 -18.77 13.56 -14.89
C ASP A 342 -19.69 14.78 -14.78
N ALA A 343 -20.90 14.55 -14.26
CA ALA A 343 -21.90 15.60 -14.05
C ALA A 343 -21.74 16.33 -12.70
N ASN A 344 -20.84 15.87 -11.83
CA ASN A 344 -20.64 16.47 -10.52
C ASN A 344 -20.03 17.87 -10.63
N THR A 345 -20.49 18.77 -9.76
CA THR A 345 -20.05 20.16 -9.68
C THR A 345 -19.30 20.49 -8.39
N THR A 346 -19.06 19.47 -7.56
CA THR A 346 -18.34 19.56 -6.28
C THR A 346 -17.46 18.34 -6.10
N HIS A 347 -16.55 18.38 -5.12
CA HIS A 347 -15.66 17.26 -4.83
C HIS A 347 -16.45 16.02 -4.40
N TRP A 348 -16.09 14.89 -4.98
CA TRP A 348 -16.61 13.56 -4.66
C TRP A 348 -15.48 12.52 -4.71
N SER A 349 -15.75 11.37 -4.11
CA SER A 349 -14.89 10.19 -4.13
C SER A 349 -15.71 8.92 -4.19
N ASP A 350 -15.37 8.02 -5.11
CA ASP A 350 -16.00 6.70 -5.25
C ASP A 350 -15.08 5.77 -6.06
N ILE A 351 -15.43 4.49 -6.13
CA ILE A 351 -14.89 3.58 -7.14
C ILE A 351 -15.91 3.49 -8.28
N THR A 352 -15.57 4.03 -9.45
CA THR A 352 -16.43 3.87 -10.63
C THR A 352 -16.07 2.61 -11.38
N THR A 353 -17.08 1.93 -11.93
CA THR A 353 -16.92 0.70 -12.73
C THR A 353 -17.52 0.93 -14.10
N HIS A 354 -16.71 0.78 -15.15
CA HIS A 354 -17.12 0.95 -16.54
C HIS A 354 -17.07 -0.39 -17.25
N THR A 355 -18.18 -0.80 -17.85
CA THR A 355 -18.30 -2.05 -18.60
C THR A 355 -18.70 -1.75 -20.03
N LEU A 356 -17.84 -2.09 -20.98
CA LEU A 356 -18.08 -2.00 -22.41
C LEU A 356 -18.62 -3.37 -22.86
N SER A 357 -19.87 -3.42 -23.29
CA SER A 357 -20.49 -4.62 -23.88
C SER A 357 -20.57 -4.49 -25.40
N PHE A 358 -20.26 -5.56 -26.12
CA PHE A 358 -20.19 -5.58 -27.59
C PHE A 358 -20.50 -6.98 -28.13
N ASP A 359 -20.75 -7.08 -29.43
CA ASP A 359 -20.91 -8.39 -30.08
C ASP A 359 -19.62 -9.22 -29.93
N PRO A 360 -19.68 -10.54 -29.72
CA PRO A 360 -18.50 -11.36 -29.47
C PRO A 360 -17.40 -11.18 -30.53
N VAL A 361 -16.17 -10.91 -30.07
CA VAL A 361 -14.97 -10.76 -30.89
C VAL A 361 -13.94 -11.78 -30.44
N THR A 362 -13.41 -12.55 -31.39
CA THR A 362 -12.27 -13.45 -31.16
C THR A 362 -10.99 -12.78 -31.65
N ALA A 363 -10.01 -12.63 -30.76
CA ALA A 363 -8.69 -12.11 -31.09
C ALA A 363 -7.66 -12.61 -30.07
N ARG A 364 -6.37 -12.48 -30.37
CA ARG A 364 -5.30 -12.81 -29.42
C ARG A 364 -4.91 -11.62 -28.54
N TYR A 365 -4.88 -10.42 -29.11
CA TYR A 365 -4.43 -9.22 -28.41
C TYR A 365 -5.58 -8.25 -28.22
N PHE A 366 -5.68 -7.68 -27.02
CA PHE A 366 -6.64 -6.62 -26.73
C PHE A 366 -5.90 -5.40 -26.18
N ARG A 367 -6.13 -4.23 -26.79
CA ARG A 367 -5.57 -2.96 -26.36
C ARG A 367 -6.65 -2.12 -25.71
N LEU A 368 -6.41 -1.71 -24.47
CA LEU A 368 -7.27 -0.79 -23.74
C LEU A 368 -6.60 0.60 -23.71
N THR A 369 -7.34 1.62 -24.12
CA THR A 369 -6.94 3.02 -23.96
C THR A 369 -7.89 3.74 -23.01
N VAL A 370 -7.38 4.28 -21.90
CA VAL A 370 -8.14 5.06 -20.92
C VAL A 370 -7.69 6.50 -20.98
N LYS A 371 -8.59 7.43 -21.32
CA LYS A 371 -8.26 8.85 -21.47
C LYS A 371 -8.55 9.60 -20.17
N PRO A 372 -7.63 10.45 -19.68
CA PRO A 372 -7.86 11.23 -18.47
C PRO A 372 -8.91 12.32 -18.70
N THR A 373 -9.62 12.69 -17.64
CA THR A 373 -10.52 13.85 -17.65
C THR A 373 -9.73 15.16 -17.57
N VAL A 374 -10.12 16.13 -18.41
CA VAL A 374 -9.70 17.52 -18.25
C VAL A 374 -10.54 18.12 -17.12
N MET A 375 -9.88 18.60 -16.07
CA MET A 375 -10.54 19.05 -14.86
C MET A 375 -11.55 20.18 -15.16
N PRO A 376 -12.79 20.06 -14.64
CA PRO A 376 -13.89 20.97 -14.93
C PRO A 376 -13.69 22.36 -14.29
N ALA A 377 -14.49 23.32 -14.73
CA ALA A 377 -14.35 24.73 -14.33
C ALA A 377 -14.49 24.99 -12.81
N TRP A 378 -15.21 24.14 -12.09
CA TRP A 378 -15.42 24.26 -10.65
C TRP A 378 -14.18 23.83 -9.84
N HIS A 379 -13.28 23.03 -10.43
CA HIS A 379 -12.13 22.49 -9.74
C HIS A 379 -10.95 23.48 -9.73
N PRO A 380 -10.15 23.59 -8.65
CA PRO A 380 -8.98 24.47 -8.61
C PRO A 380 -7.98 24.22 -9.75
N GLY A 381 -7.82 22.96 -10.16
CA GLY A 381 -6.94 22.53 -11.26
C GLY A 381 -7.54 22.63 -12.67
N LYS A 382 -8.63 23.38 -12.87
CA LYS A 382 -9.37 23.50 -14.14
C LYS A 382 -8.49 23.60 -15.39
N GLY A 383 -8.86 22.90 -16.45
CA GLY A 383 -8.15 22.90 -17.74
C GLY A 383 -6.89 22.02 -17.79
N SER A 384 -6.37 21.59 -16.65
CA SER A 384 -5.33 20.56 -16.59
C SER A 384 -5.96 19.16 -16.57
N LYS A 385 -5.21 18.13 -16.96
CA LYS A 385 -5.67 16.74 -16.85
C LYS A 385 -5.43 16.21 -15.43
N GLY A 386 -6.42 15.54 -14.86
CA GLY A 386 -6.30 14.87 -13.56
C GLY A 386 -5.44 13.61 -13.64
N TYR A 387 -5.16 13.03 -12.47
CA TYR A 387 -4.73 11.65 -12.38
C TYR A 387 -5.87 10.71 -12.75
N VAL A 388 -5.52 9.54 -13.29
CA VAL A 388 -6.43 8.37 -13.39
C VAL A 388 -5.76 7.22 -12.67
N PHE A 389 -6.50 6.57 -11.77
CA PHE A 389 -6.04 5.38 -11.07
C PHE A 389 -6.91 4.19 -11.48
N ILE A 390 -6.28 3.09 -11.88
CA ILE A 390 -6.95 1.86 -12.33
C ILE A 390 -6.39 0.68 -11.53
N ASP A 391 -7.19 -0.36 -11.32
CA ASP A 391 -6.74 -1.55 -10.58
C ASP A 391 -6.71 -2.82 -11.41
N GLU A 392 -7.79 -3.19 -12.10
CA GLU A 392 -7.86 -4.38 -12.96
C GLU A 392 -8.48 -4.04 -14.33
N ILE A 393 -7.99 -4.71 -15.38
CA ILE A 393 -8.62 -4.82 -16.70
C ILE A 393 -9.20 -6.22 -16.85
N SER A 394 -10.52 -6.33 -16.79
CA SER A 394 -11.20 -7.62 -16.94
C SER A 394 -11.75 -7.79 -18.36
N LEU A 395 -11.50 -8.94 -18.98
CA LEU A 395 -12.06 -9.31 -20.30
C LEU A 395 -12.83 -10.62 -20.18
N ASN A 396 -14.11 -10.66 -20.62
CA ASN A 396 -14.96 -11.86 -20.52
C ASN A 396 -15.77 -12.12 -21.79
#